data_AF-A0A2W4NDM6-F1
#
_entry.id   AF-A0A2W4NDM6-F1
#
_cell.length_a   1.000
_cell.length_b   1.000
_cell.length_c   1.000
_cell.angle_alpha   90.00
_cell.angle_beta   90.00
_cell.angle_gamma   90.00
#
_symmetry.space_group_name_H-M   'P 1'
#
loop_
_entity.id
_entity.type
_entity.pdbx_description
1 polymer ?
#
loop_
_entity_poly.entity_id
_entity_poly.type
_entity_poly.pdbx_seq_one_letter_code
_entity_poly.pdbx_strand_id
1 'polypeptide(L)'
;MPRFSSFHFAVPAAIAAIVACSGSDEGGNTVRRPPSSGTGTGSTPGLETGGSTFEPPPPPPTGGGGTGPGFNLPPPSGGPGGVGICNELRIDPTPVVPTVVLLVDNSSSMFEPREMLWDPLYATLMDPATGVVKQLENKVRFGFASFKGSASPHAEDDPACADIKSVPAALENHGAIDAVYRDLGDDWMPGLKWETPTGHA
;
A
#
# COMPACT_ATOMS: atom_id res chain seq x y z
N MET A 1 -56.24 -15.45 -11.54
CA MET A 1 -55.90 -14.80 -10.26
C MET A 1 -55.30 -15.85 -9.32
N PRO A 2 -53.98 -16.08 -9.31
CA PRO A 2 -53.35 -16.99 -8.35
C PRO A 2 -53.10 -16.27 -7.02
N ARG A 3 -53.46 -16.95 -5.93
CA ARG A 3 -53.32 -16.52 -4.54
C ARG A 3 -51.85 -16.57 -4.10
N PHE A 4 -51.31 -15.45 -3.64
CA PHE A 4 -50.02 -15.39 -2.95
C PHE A 4 -50.18 -15.93 -1.53
N SER A 5 -49.42 -16.97 -1.19
CA SER A 5 -49.34 -17.53 0.16
C SER A 5 -48.07 -16.99 0.83
N SER A 6 -48.25 -16.05 1.76
CA SER A 6 -47.18 -15.46 2.57
C SER A 6 -46.72 -16.47 3.63
N PHE A 7 -45.45 -16.86 3.58
CA PHE A 7 -44.79 -17.56 4.69
C PHE A 7 -43.91 -16.57 5.45
N HIS A 8 -44.29 -16.27 6.68
CA HIS A 8 -43.45 -15.58 7.65
C HIS A 8 -42.60 -16.61 8.38
N PHE A 9 -41.28 -16.58 8.19
CA PHE A 9 -40.34 -17.25 9.07
C PHE A 9 -39.84 -16.24 10.11
N ALA A 10 -40.32 -16.40 11.35
CA ALA A 10 -39.72 -15.78 12.53
C ALA A 10 -38.63 -16.72 13.05
N VAL A 11 -37.39 -16.26 13.12
CA VAL A 11 -36.29 -16.96 13.81
C VAL A 11 -35.81 -16.07 14.95
N PRO A 12 -35.72 -16.59 16.19
CA PRO A 12 -35.48 -15.79 17.39
C PRO A 12 -34.02 -15.36 17.55
N ALA A 13 -33.84 -14.15 18.06
CA ALA A 13 -32.59 -13.60 18.55
C ALA A 13 -32.17 -14.32 19.84
N ALA A 14 -30.99 -14.95 19.83
CA ALA A 14 -30.33 -15.43 21.03
C ALA A 14 -29.22 -14.45 21.42
N ILE A 15 -29.47 -13.73 22.51
CA ILE A 15 -28.50 -12.89 23.23
C ILE A 15 -27.71 -13.82 24.16
N ALA A 16 -26.39 -13.88 23.98
CA ALA A 16 -25.47 -14.47 24.95
C ALA A 16 -24.45 -13.41 25.37
N ALA A 17 -24.66 -12.83 26.54
CA ALA A 17 -23.71 -11.98 27.25
C ALA A 17 -22.85 -12.85 28.15
N ILE A 18 -21.51 -12.77 28.04
CA ILE A 18 -20.60 -13.28 29.06
C ILE A 18 -19.46 -12.27 29.29
N VAL A 19 -19.61 -11.54 30.39
CA VAL A 19 -18.66 -11.22 31.46
C VAL A 19 -17.22 -10.84 31.09
N ALA A 20 -16.91 -9.59 31.43
CA ALA A 20 -15.60 -8.97 31.53
C ALA A 20 -14.66 -9.65 32.54
N CYS A 21 -13.35 -9.57 32.28
CA CYS A 21 -12.34 -9.59 33.33
C CYS A 21 -11.50 -8.31 33.25
N SER A 22 -11.55 -7.57 34.36
CA SER A 22 -10.85 -6.33 34.67
C SER A 22 -9.40 -6.64 35.06
N GLY A 23 -8.45 -5.91 34.48
CA GLY A 23 -7.06 -5.85 34.94
C GLY A 23 -6.55 -4.43 34.78
N SER A 24 -6.69 -3.64 35.83
CA SER A 24 -6.03 -2.36 36.01
C SER A 24 -4.57 -2.63 36.39
N ASP A 25 -3.62 -2.09 35.63
CA ASP A 25 -2.31 -1.75 36.16
C ASP A 25 -1.94 -0.34 35.71
N GLU A 26 -1.84 0.50 36.72
CA GLU A 26 -1.33 1.86 36.69
C GLU A 26 0.19 1.83 36.47
N GLY A 27 0.70 2.83 35.74
CA GLY A 27 2.06 3.33 35.98
C GLY A 27 3.00 3.27 34.79
N GLY A 28 3.52 4.44 34.42
CA GLY A 28 4.83 4.52 33.76
C GLY A 28 4.91 5.34 32.48
N ASN A 29 4.47 6.60 32.50
CA ASN A 29 4.97 7.59 31.54
C ASN A 29 6.47 7.84 31.81
N THR A 30 7.36 7.15 31.10
CA THR A 30 8.72 7.63 30.87
C THR A 30 9.10 7.42 29.40
N VAL A 31 8.80 8.42 28.57
CA VAL A 31 9.50 8.61 27.29
C VAL A 31 10.95 8.96 27.63
N ARG A 32 11.78 7.94 27.83
CA ARG A 32 13.23 8.08 27.85
C ARG A 32 13.70 8.25 26.40
N ARG A 33 13.87 9.51 26.01
CA ARG A 33 14.70 9.92 24.89
C ARG A 33 16.11 9.36 25.13
N PRO A 34 16.71 8.58 24.21
CA PRO A 34 18.11 8.20 24.35
C PRO A 34 18.99 9.46 24.31
N PRO A 35 19.98 9.61 25.21
CA PRO A 35 20.98 10.64 25.07
C PRO A 35 21.83 10.35 23.84
N SER A 36 21.91 11.32 22.93
CA SER A 36 22.94 11.38 21.90
C SER A 36 24.29 11.62 22.60
N SER A 37 25.00 10.54 22.92
CA SER A 37 26.41 10.58 23.27
C SER A 37 27.19 9.83 22.20
N GLY A 38 27.78 10.60 21.29
CA GLY A 38 28.83 10.09 20.43
C GLY A 38 30.05 9.76 21.28
N THR A 39 30.59 8.55 21.08
CA THR A 39 31.99 8.23 21.33
C THR A 39 32.39 7.23 20.27
N GLY A 40 33.23 7.65 19.33
CA GLY A 40 33.85 6.75 18.38
C GLY A 40 34.77 5.76 19.11
N THR A 41 34.80 4.52 18.65
CA THR A 41 35.91 3.61 18.91
C THR A 41 36.05 2.73 17.68
N GLY A 42 37.19 2.89 17.03
CA GLY A 42 37.53 2.17 15.82
C GLY A 42 37.63 0.67 16.08
N SER A 43 37.19 -0.10 15.09
CA SER A 43 37.56 -1.50 14.95
C SER A 43 37.73 -1.76 13.47
N THR A 44 38.99 -1.91 13.08
CA THR A 44 39.47 -2.42 11.81
C THR A 44 39.00 -3.86 11.58
N PRO A 45 38.41 -4.16 10.41
CA PRO A 45 38.51 -5.50 9.82
C PRO A 45 39.57 -5.47 8.71
N GLY A 46 40.48 -6.45 8.77
CA GLY A 46 41.54 -6.65 7.80
C GLY A 46 40.99 -6.79 6.38
N LEU A 47 41.61 -6.02 5.48
CA LEU A 47 41.37 -6.05 4.05
C LEU A 47 42.24 -7.14 3.45
N GLU A 48 41.61 -8.19 2.91
CA GLU A 48 42.27 -9.14 2.04
C GLU A 48 42.61 -8.48 0.70
N THR A 49 43.88 -8.59 0.35
CA THR A 49 44.49 -8.08 -0.88
C THR A 49 44.02 -8.89 -2.08
N GLY A 50 43.01 -8.40 -2.79
CA GLY A 50 42.61 -8.87 -4.12
C GLY A 50 42.62 -7.71 -5.10
N GLY A 51 43.68 -7.59 -5.89
CA GLY A 51 43.87 -6.50 -6.84
C GLY A 51 42.86 -6.52 -7.97
N SER A 52 42.07 -5.44 -8.07
CA SER A 52 41.36 -5.03 -9.28
C SER A 52 41.48 -3.51 -9.37
N THR A 53 42.15 -3.03 -10.40
CA THR A 53 42.24 -1.62 -10.76
C THR A 53 40.86 -1.12 -11.17
N PHE A 54 40.11 -0.58 -10.21
CA PHE A 54 38.91 0.20 -10.48
C PHE A 54 39.33 1.65 -10.71
N GLU A 55 39.22 2.10 -11.96
CA GLU A 55 39.31 3.51 -12.30
C GLU A 55 38.08 4.22 -11.67
N PRO A 56 38.26 5.23 -10.81
CA PRO A 56 37.13 5.92 -10.20
C PRO A 56 36.32 6.64 -11.29
N PRO A 57 34.98 6.57 -11.28
CA PRO A 57 34.17 7.32 -12.22
C PRO A 57 34.41 8.83 -12.04
N PRO A 58 34.34 9.62 -13.12
CA PRO A 58 34.51 11.06 -13.06
C PRO A 58 33.47 11.68 -12.10
N PRO A 59 33.83 12.77 -11.40
CA PRO A 59 32.90 13.45 -10.51
C PRO A 59 31.64 13.87 -11.28
N PRO A 60 30.45 13.76 -10.67
CA PRO A 60 29.22 14.19 -11.31
C PRO A 60 29.32 15.67 -11.71
N PRO A 61 28.76 16.06 -12.87
CA PRO A 61 28.75 17.47 -13.26
C PRO A 61 28.07 18.29 -12.17
N THR A 62 28.72 19.37 -11.77
CA THR A 62 28.19 20.36 -10.83
C THR A 62 26.95 20.99 -11.46
N GLY A 63 25.79 20.39 -11.19
CA GLY A 63 24.51 20.73 -11.77
C GLY A 63 24.06 22.12 -11.31
N GLY A 64 23.87 22.99 -12.30
CA GLY A 64 23.44 24.38 -12.13
C GLY A 64 22.15 24.54 -11.34
N GLY A 65 22.10 25.62 -10.58
CA GLY A 65 20.96 26.03 -9.77
C GLY A 65 19.69 26.11 -10.60
N GLY A 66 18.74 25.24 -10.29
CA GLY A 66 17.37 25.38 -10.74
C GLY A 66 16.76 26.66 -10.20
N THR A 67 16.17 27.45 -11.08
CA THR A 67 15.32 28.60 -10.80
C THR A 67 14.03 28.14 -10.09
N GLY A 68 14.13 27.81 -8.80
CA GLY A 68 13.01 27.86 -7.88
C GLY A 68 12.65 29.32 -7.55
N PRO A 69 11.48 29.57 -6.94
CA PRO A 69 11.03 30.92 -6.60
C PRO A 69 12.13 31.66 -5.82
N GLY A 70 12.58 32.78 -6.38
CA GLY A 70 13.75 33.51 -5.92
C GLY A 70 13.61 33.95 -4.47
N PHE A 71 14.37 33.32 -3.58
CA PHE A 71 14.51 33.76 -2.20
C PHE A 71 15.57 34.86 -2.15
N ASN A 72 15.14 36.12 -2.15
CA ASN A 72 16.04 37.26 -2.15
C ASN A 72 16.51 37.52 -0.72
N LEU A 73 17.70 37.03 -0.36
CA LEU A 73 18.33 37.33 0.92
C LEU A 73 18.93 38.74 0.89
N PRO A 74 18.64 39.61 1.87
CA PRO A 74 19.32 40.90 1.98
C PRO A 74 20.83 40.69 2.20
N PRO A 75 21.68 41.60 1.69
CA PRO A 75 23.12 41.45 1.76
C PRO A 75 23.61 41.42 3.22
N PRO A 76 24.57 40.55 3.57
CA PRO A 76 25.07 40.45 4.92
C PRO A 76 25.83 41.72 5.30
N SER A 77 25.34 42.44 6.30
CA SER A 77 26.08 43.53 6.94
C SER A 77 27.22 42.92 7.76
N GLY A 78 28.44 42.96 7.22
CA GLY A 78 29.65 42.46 7.87
C GLY A 78 29.98 43.22 9.15
N GLY A 79 29.63 42.64 10.30
CA GLY A 79 30.05 43.07 11.64
C GLY A 79 31.02 42.05 12.27
N PRO A 80 32.10 42.49 12.96
CA PRO A 80 33.09 41.61 13.56
C PRO A 80 32.55 41.04 14.89
N GLY A 81 31.88 39.90 14.79
CA GLY A 81 31.26 39.22 15.92
C GLY A 81 30.26 38.20 15.39
N GLY A 82 30.74 37.30 14.53
CA GLY A 82 29.90 36.32 13.84
C GLY A 82 29.34 35.28 14.80
N VAL A 83 28.24 35.60 15.47
CA VAL A 83 27.28 34.59 15.91
C VAL A 83 26.87 33.83 14.65
N GLY A 84 27.20 32.54 14.59
CA GLY A 84 26.79 31.68 13.48
C GLY A 84 25.27 31.70 13.40
N ILE A 85 24.72 32.52 12.52
CA ILE A 85 23.30 32.55 12.24
C ILE A 85 23.05 31.30 11.40
N CYS A 86 22.87 30.16 12.07
CA CYS A 86 22.27 29.00 11.46
C CYS A 86 20.87 29.45 11.03
N ASN A 87 20.68 29.68 9.74
CA ASN A 87 19.35 29.89 9.17
C ASN A 87 18.55 28.61 9.45
N GLU A 88 17.74 28.62 10.51
CA GLU A 88 16.90 27.50 10.87
C GLU A 88 15.73 27.47 9.88
N LEU A 89 15.86 26.63 8.86
CA LEU A 89 14.79 26.38 7.91
C LEU A 89 13.77 25.45 8.59
N ARG A 90 12.66 26.04 9.02
CA ARG A 90 11.52 25.27 9.53
C ARG A 90 10.67 24.77 8.36
N ILE A 91 10.59 23.46 8.21
CA ILE A 91 9.70 22.79 7.26
C ILE A 91 8.57 22.15 8.08
N ASP A 92 7.34 22.63 7.89
CA ASP A 92 6.15 22.03 8.50
C ASP A 92 5.40 21.21 7.43
N PRO A 93 5.60 19.88 7.35
CA PRO A 93 4.93 19.06 6.36
C PRO A 93 3.42 18.96 6.66
N THR A 94 2.61 19.10 5.62
CA THR A 94 1.16 18.86 5.70
C THR A 94 0.87 17.40 5.37
N PRO A 95 0.14 16.65 6.23
CA PRO A 95 -0.26 15.29 5.90
C PRO A 95 -1.20 15.26 4.70
N VAL A 96 -0.88 14.45 3.69
CA VAL A 96 -1.74 14.17 2.53
C VAL A 96 -2.17 12.72 2.62
N VAL A 97 -3.47 12.46 2.40
CA VAL A 97 -4.02 11.10 2.33
C VAL A 97 -3.72 10.53 0.94
N PRO A 98 -2.86 9.50 0.81
CA PRO A 98 -2.57 8.91 -0.49
C PRO A 98 -3.78 8.14 -1.04
N THR A 99 -3.85 8.03 -2.37
CA THR A 99 -4.82 7.18 -3.08
C THR A 99 -4.05 6.06 -3.77
N VAL A 100 -4.49 4.82 -3.58
CA VAL A 100 -3.87 3.61 -4.13
C VAL A 100 -4.95 2.79 -4.80
N VAL A 101 -4.73 2.39 -6.05
CA VAL A 101 -5.61 1.44 -6.76
C VAL A 101 -4.88 0.11 -6.88
N LEU A 102 -5.47 -0.95 -6.35
CA LEU A 102 -4.98 -2.31 -6.50
C LEU A 102 -5.46 -2.84 -7.85
N LEU A 103 -4.52 -3.13 -8.75
CA LEU A 103 -4.80 -3.77 -10.04
C LEU A 103 -4.41 -5.25 -9.93
N VAL A 104 -5.39 -6.16 -10.02
CA VAL A 104 -5.20 -7.59 -9.80
C VAL A 104 -5.48 -8.38 -11.07
N ASP A 105 -4.53 -9.22 -11.47
CA ASP A 105 -4.74 -10.18 -12.55
C ASP A 105 -5.69 -11.29 -12.06
N ASN A 106 -6.75 -11.53 -12.84
CA ASN A 106 -7.75 -12.56 -12.61
C ASN A 106 -7.75 -13.62 -13.73
N SER A 107 -6.59 -13.82 -14.37
CA SER A 107 -6.37 -14.90 -15.34
C SER A 107 -6.41 -16.28 -14.68
N SER A 108 -6.69 -17.32 -15.47
CA SER A 108 -6.73 -18.70 -14.98
C SER A 108 -5.38 -19.15 -14.38
N SER A 109 -4.25 -18.59 -14.84
CA SER A 109 -2.94 -18.88 -14.27
C SER A 109 -2.78 -18.44 -12.82
N MET A 110 -3.58 -17.48 -12.35
CA MET A 110 -3.58 -17.09 -10.93
C MET A 110 -4.28 -18.10 -10.03
N PHE A 111 -5.07 -19.01 -10.60
CA PHE A 111 -5.82 -20.04 -9.87
C PHE A 111 -5.21 -21.44 -10.01
N GLU A 112 -4.10 -21.60 -10.74
CA GLU A 112 -3.50 -22.91 -11.00
C GLU A 112 -1.98 -22.86 -10.71
N PRO A 113 -1.52 -23.21 -9.49
CA PRO A 113 -2.29 -23.68 -8.32
C PRO A 113 -2.79 -22.54 -7.42
N ARG A 114 -4.09 -22.53 -7.11
CA ARG A 114 -4.81 -21.50 -6.35
C ARG A 114 -4.20 -21.24 -4.98
N GLU A 115 -3.90 -22.31 -4.26
CA GLU A 115 -3.40 -22.29 -2.89
C GLU A 115 -2.01 -21.66 -2.77
N MET A 116 -1.27 -21.53 -3.88
CA MET A 116 0.05 -20.89 -3.89
C MET A 116 0.01 -19.46 -4.42
N LEU A 117 -1.06 -19.07 -5.12
CA LEU A 117 -1.12 -17.82 -5.88
C LEU A 117 -2.28 -16.94 -5.41
N TRP A 118 -3.51 -17.30 -5.78
CA TRP A 118 -4.71 -16.51 -5.45
C TRP A 118 -4.97 -16.41 -3.95
N ASP A 119 -4.97 -17.54 -3.24
CA ASP A 119 -5.36 -17.55 -1.82
C ASP A 119 -4.37 -16.77 -0.94
N PRO A 120 -3.04 -16.93 -1.09
CA PRO A 120 -2.09 -16.10 -0.34
C PRO A 120 -2.18 -14.61 -0.69
N LEU A 121 -2.42 -14.27 -1.95
CA LEU A 121 -2.59 -12.88 -2.37
C LEU A 121 -3.83 -12.26 -1.72
N TYR A 122 -4.96 -12.97 -1.80
CA TYR A 122 -6.21 -12.56 -1.15
C TYR A 122 -6.02 -12.40 0.36
N ALA A 123 -5.42 -13.38 1.05
CA ALA A 123 -5.17 -13.30 2.48
C ALA A 123 -4.27 -12.09 2.85
N THR A 124 -3.19 -11.87 2.09
CA THR A 124 -2.27 -10.75 2.32
C THR A 124 -2.96 -9.39 2.19
N LEU A 125 -3.89 -9.25 1.24
CA LEU A 125 -4.57 -7.99 0.98
C LEU A 125 -5.79 -7.78 1.89
N MET A 126 -6.60 -8.82 2.05
CA MET A 126 -7.99 -8.72 2.52
C MET A 126 -8.26 -9.41 3.85
N ASP A 127 -7.29 -10.08 4.48
CA ASP A 127 -7.51 -10.65 5.82
C ASP A 127 -8.01 -9.57 6.81
N PRO A 128 -9.12 -9.81 7.55
CA PRO A 128 -9.77 -8.78 8.36
C PRO A 128 -8.99 -8.41 9.64
N ALA A 129 -7.92 -9.13 9.98
CA ALA A 129 -7.07 -8.83 11.12
C ALA A 129 -5.69 -8.31 10.71
N THR A 130 -5.13 -8.83 9.62
CA THR A 130 -3.73 -8.68 9.21
C THR A 130 -3.55 -8.17 7.78
N GLY A 131 -4.62 -8.10 6.99
CA GLY A 131 -4.58 -7.68 5.60
C GLY A 131 -4.16 -6.22 5.44
N VAL A 132 -3.34 -5.95 4.42
CA VAL A 132 -2.77 -4.61 4.18
C VAL A 132 -3.87 -3.55 4.01
N VAL A 133 -4.94 -3.88 3.27
CA VAL A 133 -6.05 -2.95 3.04
C VAL A 133 -6.72 -2.63 4.37
N LYS A 134 -7.00 -3.65 5.19
CA LYS A 134 -7.64 -3.47 6.49
C LYS A 134 -6.81 -2.61 7.45
N GLN A 135 -5.50 -2.82 7.50
CA GLN A 135 -4.62 -2.07 8.41
C GLN A 135 -4.49 -0.58 8.02
N LEU A 136 -4.67 -0.26 6.74
CA LEU A 136 -4.38 1.05 6.18
C LEU A 136 -5.61 1.82 5.68
N GLU A 137 -6.80 1.22 5.66
CA GLU A 137 -8.02 1.84 5.08
C GLU A 137 -8.43 3.17 5.73
N ASN A 138 -8.00 3.42 6.97
CA ASN A 138 -8.26 4.68 7.69
C ASN A 138 -7.23 5.78 7.33
N LYS A 139 -6.17 5.44 6.59
CA LYS A 139 -5.03 6.31 6.26
C LYS A 139 -4.82 6.46 4.76
N VAL A 140 -5.37 5.55 3.95
CA VAL A 140 -5.17 5.47 2.50
C VAL A 140 -6.52 5.27 1.82
N ARG A 141 -6.78 6.01 0.74
CA ARG A 141 -7.94 5.77 -0.12
C ARG A 141 -7.63 4.60 -1.03
N PHE A 142 -8.13 3.42 -0.71
CA PHE A 142 -7.95 2.24 -1.55
C PHE A 142 -9.07 2.15 -2.58
N GLY A 143 -8.70 1.93 -3.83
CA GLY A 143 -9.57 1.44 -4.90
C GLY A 143 -9.09 0.06 -5.38
N PHE A 144 -9.90 -0.56 -6.21
CA PHE A 144 -9.62 -1.90 -6.75
C PHE A 144 -10.03 -1.98 -8.21
N ALA A 145 -9.27 -2.70 -9.00
CA ALA A 145 -9.63 -3.16 -10.33
C ALA A 145 -9.08 -4.58 -10.54
N SER A 146 -9.87 -5.47 -11.10
CA SER A 146 -9.38 -6.74 -11.63
C SER A 146 -9.56 -6.78 -13.13
N PHE A 147 -8.74 -7.57 -13.81
CA PHE A 147 -8.85 -7.80 -15.25
C PHE A 147 -8.70 -9.28 -15.56
N LYS A 148 -9.47 -9.77 -16.54
CA LYS A 148 -9.30 -11.08 -17.18
C LYS A 148 -9.70 -10.98 -18.65
N GLY A 149 -9.29 -11.96 -19.45
CA GLY A 149 -9.78 -12.13 -20.81
C GLY A 149 -11.28 -12.43 -20.80
N SER A 150 -11.97 -11.87 -21.78
CA SER A 150 -13.38 -12.19 -22.02
C SER A 150 -13.55 -13.63 -22.47
N ALA A 151 -14.69 -14.23 -22.13
CA ALA A 151 -15.03 -15.59 -22.55
C ALA A 151 -15.35 -15.70 -24.05
N SER A 152 -15.61 -14.57 -24.72
CA SER A 152 -15.84 -14.49 -26.16
C SER A 152 -14.58 -13.97 -26.85
N PRO A 153 -14.22 -14.48 -28.05
CA PRO A 153 -13.10 -13.93 -28.79
C PRO A 153 -13.42 -12.51 -29.26
N HIS A 154 -12.69 -11.54 -28.73
CA HIS A 154 -12.69 -10.15 -29.17
C HIS A 154 -11.32 -9.81 -29.78
N ALA A 155 -11.29 -8.82 -30.67
CA ALA A 155 -10.02 -8.28 -31.13
C ALA A 155 -9.32 -7.57 -29.97
N GLU A 156 -7.98 -7.57 -29.93
CA GLU A 156 -7.22 -6.98 -28.81
C GLU A 156 -7.44 -5.46 -28.65
N ASP A 157 -7.89 -4.77 -29.71
CA ASP A 157 -8.25 -3.35 -29.71
C ASP A 157 -9.71 -3.07 -29.33
N ASP A 158 -10.52 -4.12 -29.18
CA ASP A 158 -11.89 -4.01 -28.70
C ASP A 158 -11.88 -3.84 -27.17
N PRO A 159 -12.51 -2.80 -26.58
CA PRO A 159 -12.61 -2.67 -25.13
C PRO A 159 -13.31 -3.86 -24.45
N ALA A 160 -14.07 -4.68 -25.20
CA ALA A 160 -14.65 -5.92 -24.71
C ALA A 160 -13.66 -7.09 -24.62
N CYS A 161 -12.39 -6.92 -25.01
CA CYS A 161 -11.35 -7.95 -24.89
C CYS A 161 -11.04 -8.31 -23.42
N ALA A 162 -11.23 -7.35 -22.52
CA ALA A 162 -10.99 -7.51 -21.08
C ALA A 162 -12.28 -7.33 -20.27
N ASP A 163 -12.58 -8.31 -19.42
CA ASP A 163 -13.59 -8.16 -18.38
C ASP A 163 -12.95 -7.48 -17.17
N ILE A 164 -13.41 -6.28 -16.84
CA ILE A 164 -12.91 -5.48 -15.71
C ILE A 164 -14.00 -5.35 -14.64
N LYS A 165 -13.63 -5.62 -13.38
CA LYS A 165 -14.44 -5.30 -12.20
C LYS A 165 -13.69 -4.28 -11.35
N SER A 166 -14.37 -3.24 -10.88
CA SER A 166 -13.71 -2.15 -10.16
C SER A 166 -14.51 -1.65 -8.96
N VAL A 167 -13.78 -1.19 -7.93
CA VAL A 167 -14.30 -0.45 -6.79
C VAL A 167 -13.62 0.93 -6.75
N PRO A 168 -14.38 2.04 -6.76
CA PRO A 168 -13.82 3.38 -6.65
C PRO A 168 -12.99 3.57 -5.38
N ALA A 169 -11.98 4.43 -5.44
CA ALA A 169 -11.12 4.65 -4.28
C ALA A 169 -11.83 5.43 -3.15
N ALA A 170 -11.82 4.87 -1.94
CA ALA A 170 -12.41 5.47 -0.75
C ALA A 170 -11.59 5.13 0.51
N LEU A 171 -11.79 5.89 1.58
CA LEU A 171 -11.38 5.46 2.92
C LEU A 171 -12.34 4.36 3.39
N GLU A 172 -11.89 3.52 4.33
CA GLU A 172 -12.70 2.45 4.92
C GLU A 172 -13.30 1.49 3.87
N ASN A 173 -12.55 1.28 2.77
CA ASN A 173 -13.05 0.57 1.59
C ASN A 173 -12.80 -0.94 1.62
N HIS A 174 -12.27 -1.50 2.73
CA HIS A 174 -11.95 -2.93 2.84
C HIS A 174 -13.15 -3.81 2.50
N GLY A 175 -14.32 -3.54 3.09
CA GLY A 175 -15.51 -4.38 2.88
C GLY A 175 -16.03 -4.38 1.43
N ALA A 176 -15.97 -3.25 0.73
CA ALA A 176 -16.41 -3.17 -0.66
C ALA A 176 -15.43 -3.88 -1.62
N ILE A 177 -14.13 -3.74 -1.37
CA ILE A 177 -13.10 -4.45 -2.13
C ILE A 177 -13.20 -5.96 -1.85
N ASP A 178 -13.41 -6.36 -0.59
CA ASP A 178 -13.50 -7.77 -0.19
C ASP A 178 -14.65 -8.48 -0.90
N ALA A 179 -15.82 -7.83 -0.95
CA ALA A 179 -16.98 -8.36 -1.64
C ALA A 179 -16.69 -8.66 -3.12
N VAL A 180 -16.04 -7.74 -3.84
CA VAL A 180 -15.67 -7.95 -5.25
C VAL A 180 -14.58 -9.02 -5.38
N TYR A 181 -13.54 -8.98 -4.54
CA TYR A 181 -12.43 -9.93 -4.62
C TYR A 181 -12.92 -11.38 -4.37
N ARG A 182 -13.78 -11.60 -3.37
CA ARG A 182 -14.35 -12.92 -3.09
C ARG A 182 -15.22 -13.42 -4.24
N ASP A 183 -16.08 -12.57 -4.79
CA ASP A 183 -16.92 -12.89 -5.95
C ASP A 183 -16.07 -13.38 -7.14
N LEU A 184 -14.95 -12.69 -7.43
CA LEU A 184 -14.00 -13.12 -8.48
C LEU A 184 -13.37 -14.49 -8.19
N GLY A 185 -13.03 -14.73 -6.92
CA GLY A 185 -12.46 -16.00 -6.48
C GLY A 185 -13.46 -17.16 -6.55
N ASP A 186 -14.75 -16.88 -6.40
CA ASP A 186 -15.83 -17.86 -6.47
C ASP A 186 -16.33 -18.09 -7.92
N ASP A 187 -16.19 -17.09 -8.80
CA ASP A 187 -16.50 -17.20 -10.25
C ASP A 187 -15.56 -18.18 -10.97
N TRP A 188 -14.35 -18.41 -10.43
CA TRP A 188 -13.40 -19.33 -11.05
C TRP A 188 -13.86 -20.78 -10.95
N MET A 189 -13.82 -21.47 -12.09
CA MET A 189 -14.13 -22.90 -12.20
C MET A 189 -12.94 -23.64 -12.83
N PRO A 190 -12.48 -24.78 -12.26
CA PRO A 190 -11.40 -25.56 -12.83
C PRO A 190 -11.67 -25.93 -14.29
N GLY A 191 -10.68 -25.71 -15.17
CA GLY A 191 -10.76 -26.06 -16.60
C GLY A 191 -11.35 -24.98 -17.52
N LEU A 192 -11.83 -23.85 -16.99
CA LEU A 192 -12.11 -22.66 -17.78
C LEU A 192 -10.84 -21.82 -17.92
N LYS A 193 -10.43 -21.58 -19.17
CA LYS A 193 -9.26 -20.74 -19.49
C LYS A 193 -9.69 -19.29 -19.61
N TRP A 194 -9.15 -18.45 -18.75
CA TRP A 194 -9.29 -17.00 -18.82
C TRP A 194 -7.89 -16.43 -19.05
N GLU A 195 -7.56 -16.18 -20.30
CA GLU A 195 -6.24 -15.67 -20.67
C GLU A 195 -6.10 -14.21 -20.20
N THR A 196 -4.89 -13.78 -19.88
CA THR A 196 -4.61 -12.36 -19.68
C THR A 196 -4.72 -11.67 -21.04
N PRO A 197 -5.53 -10.59 -21.20
CA PRO A 197 -5.53 -9.79 -22.42
C PRO A 197 -4.10 -9.29 -22.65
N THR A 198 -3.45 -9.75 -23.71
CA THR A 198 -2.03 -9.41 -23.92
C THR A 198 -1.86 -8.05 -24.57
N GLY A 199 -2.93 -7.48 -25.15
CA GLY A 199 -3.03 -6.11 -25.65
C GLY A 199 -1.91 -5.73 -26.61
N HIS A 200 -2.22 -5.42 -27.86
CA HIS A 200 -1.34 -4.49 -28.58
C HIS A 200 -1.61 -3.09 -28.01
N ALA A 201 -0.74 -2.63 -27.12
CA ALA A 201 -0.72 -1.25 -26.63
C ALA A 201 -0.36 -0.25 -27.73
#